data_AF-A0A4P7KZG7-F1
#
_entry.id   AF-A0A4P7KZG7-F1
#
_cell.length_a   1.000
_cell.length_b   1.000
_cell.length_c   1.000
_cell.angle_alpha   90.00
_cell.angle_beta   90.00
_cell.angle_gamma   90.00
#
_symmetry.space_group_name_H-M   'P 1'
#
loop_
_entity.id
_entity.type
_entity.pdbx_description
1 polymer ?
#
loop_
_entity_poly.entity_id
_entity_poly.type
_entity_poly.pdbx_seq_one_letter_code
_entity_poly.pdbx_strand_id
1 'polypeptide(L)'
;MLTKEIFVDIHVRFAQGQSLRKIASELGISRNTVKHHLQQQTMPTYAKRSQQPTKLSPFKPYLLQRIELAKPDWIPATVLFDEVVENGYQGGIAQLRRFVCQFKPSIVPEVVVRFETQPGQQMQIDFTSIRRGKKSLKAFVATLGYSRASYVKFMVRKLNRF
;
A
#
# COMPACT_ATOMS: atom_id res chain seq x y z
N MET A 1 1.94 -17.29 21.70
CA MET A 1 1.23 -16.32 22.56
C MET A 1 0.63 -17.13 23.70
N LEU A 2 0.86 -16.78 24.98
CA LEU A 2 0.28 -17.52 26.11
C LEU A 2 -1.20 -17.16 26.23
N THR A 3 -2.07 -18.16 26.23
CA THR A 3 -3.53 -18.01 26.30
C THR A 3 -4.00 -17.84 27.74
N LYS A 4 -5.26 -17.44 27.94
CA LYS A 4 -5.89 -17.37 29.28
C LYS A 4 -5.87 -18.71 29.99
N GLU A 5 -6.06 -19.77 29.23
CA GLU A 5 -6.03 -21.15 29.72
C GLU A 5 -4.67 -21.49 30.34
N ILE A 6 -3.56 -21.24 29.63
CA ILE A 6 -2.22 -21.55 30.15
C ILE A 6 -1.90 -20.72 31.41
N PHE A 7 -2.36 -19.47 31.47
CA PHE A 7 -2.18 -18.63 32.66
C PHE A 7 -2.91 -19.21 33.88
N VAL A 8 -4.19 -19.60 33.72
CA VAL A 8 -4.98 -20.21 34.80
C VAL A 8 -4.39 -21.56 35.22
N ASP A 9 -3.98 -22.39 34.26
CA ASP A 9 -3.39 -23.70 34.51
C ASP A 9 -2.10 -23.62 35.34
N ILE A 10 -1.25 -22.61 35.08
CA ILE A 10 -0.05 -22.36 35.89
C ILE A 10 -0.42 -22.13 37.37
N HIS A 11 -1.43 -21.29 37.64
CA HIS A 11 -1.84 -20.96 39.01
C HIS A 11 -2.53 -22.13 39.71
N VAL A 12 -3.42 -22.86 39.01
CA VAL A 12 -4.12 -24.03 39.57
C VAL A 12 -3.11 -25.12 39.94
N ARG A 13 -2.18 -25.45 39.04
CA ARG A 13 -1.18 -26.51 39.27
C ARG A 13 -0.18 -26.14 40.36
N PHE A 14 0.17 -24.85 40.47
CA PHE A 14 1.00 -24.36 41.56
C PHE A 14 0.26 -24.44 42.90
N ALA A 15 -1.03 -24.10 42.96
CA ALA A 15 -1.86 -24.25 44.16
C ALA A 15 -2.03 -25.71 44.59
N GLN A 16 -2.00 -26.65 43.64
CA GLN A 16 -1.96 -28.11 43.90
C GLN A 16 -0.58 -28.61 44.40
N GLY A 17 0.40 -27.72 44.61
CA GLY A 17 1.71 -28.06 45.15
C GLY A 17 2.71 -28.61 44.12
N GLN A 18 2.44 -28.49 42.82
CA GLN A 18 3.39 -28.93 41.80
C GLN A 18 4.63 -28.01 41.74
N SER A 19 5.80 -28.61 41.49
CA SER A 19 7.03 -27.84 41.32
C SER A 19 7.06 -27.07 39.99
N LEU A 20 7.76 -25.93 39.97
CA LEU A 20 7.94 -25.10 38.76
C LEU A 20 8.46 -25.90 37.55
N ARG A 21 9.34 -26.89 37.78
CA ARG A 21 9.88 -27.75 36.71
C ARG A 21 8.82 -28.69 36.14
N LYS A 22 7.96 -29.24 37.00
CA LYS A 22 6.87 -30.12 36.60
C LYS A 22 5.83 -29.38 35.77
N ILE A 23 5.42 -28.20 36.24
CA ILE A 23 4.49 -27.31 35.52
C ILE A 23 5.07 -26.92 34.14
N ALA A 24 6.35 -26.53 34.09
CA ALA A 24 7.03 -26.18 32.84
C ALA A 24 7.07 -27.34 31.83
N SER A 25 7.37 -28.56 32.30
CA SER A 25 7.43 -29.76 31.47
C SER A 25 6.06 -30.17 30.93
N GLU A 26 5.02 -30.13 31.76
CA GLU A 26 3.68 -30.56 31.37
C GLU A 26 2.96 -29.55 30.47
N LEU A 27 3.24 -28.25 30.63
CA LEU A 27 2.68 -27.18 29.80
C LEU A 27 3.56 -26.84 28.57
N GLY A 28 4.75 -27.43 28.43
CA GLY A 28 5.66 -27.20 27.32
C GLY A 28 6.21 -25.76 27.24
N ILE A 29 6.34 -25.07 28.38
CA ILE A 29 6.79 -23.68 28.47
C ILE A 29 8.03 -23.55 29.35
N SER A 30 8.79 -22.45 29.19
CA SER A 30 10.02 -22.27 29.97
C SER A 30 9.73 -22.10 31.47
N ARG A 31 10.61 -22.64 32.33
CA ARG A 31 10.54 -22.44 33.79
C ARG A 31 10.51 -20.95 34.17
N ASN A 32 11.21 -20.11 33.41
CA ASN A 32 11.24 -18.67 33.63
C ASN A 32 9.89 -18.02 33.32
N THR A 33 9.18 -18.51 32.31
CA THR A 33 7.81 -18.11 31.96
C THR A 33 6.83 -18.48 33.07
N VAL A 34 6.90 -19.71 33.60
CA VAL A 34 6.09 -20.15 34.75
C VAL A 34 6.35 -19.27 35.97
N LYS A 35 7.62 -19.05 36.32
CA LYS A 35 8.03 -18.21 37.45
C LYS A 35 7.52 -16.77 37.29
N HIS A 36 7.68 -16.19 36.10
CA HIS A 36 7.25 -14.83 35.79
C HIS A 36 5.72 -14.67 35.90
N HIS A 37 4.94 -15.64 35.41
CA HIS A 37 3.48 -15.58 35.52
C HIS A 37 2.97 -15.78 36.95
N LEU A 38 3.59 -16.65 37.76
CA LEU A 38 3.24 -16.79 39.17
C LEU A 38 3.50 -15.52 40.00
N GLN A 39 4.42 -14.67 39.56
CA GLN A 39 4.66 -13.36 40.17
C GLN A 39 3.61 -12.30 39.78
N GLN A 40 2.81 -12.56 38.75
CA GLN A 40 1.76 -11.67 38.27
C GLN A 40 0.40 -12.18 38.73
N GLN A 41 -0.35 -11.38 39.50
CA GLN A 41 -1.69 -11.76 39.98
C GLN A 41 -2.75 -11.69 38.87
N THR A 42 -2.47 -10.98 37.80
CA THR A 42 -3.37 -10.77 36.67
C THR A 42 -2.67 -11.11 35.36
N MET A 43 -3.44 -11.60 34.38
CA MET A 43 -2.92 -11.86 33.06
C MET A 43 -2.27 -10.58 32.50
N PRO A 44 -1.01 -10.63 32.02
CA PRO A 44 -0.41 -9.49 31.36
C PRO A 44 -1.16 -9.21 30.06
N THR A 45 -1.93 -8.12 30.04
CA THR A 45 -2.49 -7.60 28.80
C THR A 45 -1.34 -7.10 27.94
N TYR A 46 -1.27 -7.57 26.69
CA TYR A 46 -0.35 -7.00 25.71
C TYR A 46 -0.79 -5.57 25.43
N ALA A 47 -0.27 -4.61 26.19
CA ALA A 47 -0.46 -3.21 25.90
C ALA A 47 0.18 -2.95 24.53
N LYS A 48 -0.63 -2.42 23.60
CA LYS A 48 -0.11 -1.95 22.32
C LYS A 48 0.98 -0.94 22.64
N ARG A 49 2.23 -1.27 22.31
CA ARG A 49 3.38 -0.42 22.60
C ARG A 49 3.06 0.99 22.12
N SER A 50 3.15 1.97 23.03
CA SER A 50 2.93 3.36 22.66
C SER A 50 3.88 3.68 21.51
N GLN A 51 3.33 4.19 20.40
CA GLN A 51 4.15 4.60 19.28
C GLN A 51 5.02 5.75 19.78
N GLN A 52 6.33 5.49 19.89
CA GLN A 52 7.24 6.52 20.34
C GLN A 52 7.18 7.72 19.37
N PRO A 53 7.27 8.96 19.89
CA PRO A 53 7.28 10.14 19.05
C PRO A 53 8.41 10.02 18.04
N THR A 54 8.03 10.01 16.77
CA THR A 54 8.98 10.00 15.65
C THR A 54 9.58 11.38 15.45
N LYS A 55 10.72 11.46 14.74
CA LYS A 55 11.31 12.74 14.31
C LYS A 55 10.32 13.63 13.53
N LEU A 56 9.33 13.04 12.86
CA LEU A 56 8.28 13.77 12.14
C LEU A 56 7.23 14.39 13.07
N SER A 57 7.09 13.93 14.30
CA SER A 57 6.00 14.34 15.20
C SER A 57 5.87 15.85 15.38
N PRO A 58 6.96 16.64 15.56
CA PRO A 58 6.87 18.09 15.68
C PRO A 58 6.38 18.80 14.41
N PHE A 59 6.59 18.20 13.23
CA PHE A 59 6.27 18.80 11.93
C PHE A 59 4.87 18.42 11.42
N LYS A 60 4.19 17.45 12.06
CA LYS A 60 2.85 17.02 11.66
C LYS A 60 1.81 18.15 11.61
N PRO A 61 1.74 19.07 12.59
CA PRO A 61 0.76 20.16 12.55
C PRO A 61 0.95 21.07 11.33
N TYR A 62 2.20 21.42 11.01
CA TYR A 62 2.54 22.20 9.83
C TYR A 62 2.13 21.49 8.53
N LEU A 63 2.47 20.21 8.41
CA LEU A 63 2.10 19.40 7.23
C LEU A 63 0.59 19.32 7.04
N LEU A 64 -0.18 19.13 8.12
CA LEU A 64 -1.64 19.09 8.05
C LEU A 64 -2.21 20.44 7.59
N GLN A 65 -1.71 21.55 8.14
CA GLN A 65 -2.12 22.88 7.74
C GLN A 65 -1.81 23.14 6.25
N ARG A 66 -0.62 22.76 5.77
CA ARG A 66 -0.24 22.89 4.36
C ARG A 66 -1.14 22.06 3.43
N ILE A 67 -1.47 20.82 3.82
CA ILE A 67 -2.38 19.97 3.06
C ILE A 67 -3.79 20.58 3.01
N GLU A 68 -4.28 21.14 4.13
CA GLU A 68 -5.60 21.75 4.18
C GLU A 68 -5.69 23.00 3.30
N LEU A 69 -4.67 23.87 3.36
CA LEU A 69 -4.58 25.09 2.55
C LEU A 69 -4.46 24.81 1.05
N ALA A 70 -3.96 23.64 0.67
CA ALA A 70 -3.78 23.25 -0.72
C ALA A 70 -5.06 22.70 -1.36
N LYS A 71 -6.07 22.33 -0.58
CA LYS A 71 -7.29 21.74 -1.14
C LYS A 71 -7.96 22.71 -2.13
N PRO A 72 -8.43 22.22 -3.29
CA PRO A 72 -8.59 20.79 -3.66
C PRO A 72 -7.33 20.13 -4.24
N ASP A 73 -6.27 20.89 -4.49
CA ASP A 73 -5.04 20.40 -5.12
C ASP A 73 -4.18 19.58 -4.14
N TRP A 74 -3.32 18.73 -4.73
CA TRP A 74 -2.44 17.85 -3.98
C TRP A 74 -0.98 18.26 -4.07
N ILE A 75 -0.39 18.67 -2.94
CA ILE A 75 1.04 18.99 -2.89
C ILE A 75 1.86 17.68 -2.93
N PRO A 76 2.83 17.54 -3.85
CA PRO A 76 3.74 16.41 -3.86
C PRO A 76 4.51 16.31 -2.54
N ALA A 77 4.66 15.08 -2.02
CA ALA A 77 5.36 14.84 -0.76
C ALA A 77 6.84 15.26 -0.78
N THR A 78 7.45 15.43 -1.96
CA THR A 78 8.80 15.99 -2.11
C THR A 78 8.84 17.47 -1.76
N VAL A 79 7.86 18.26 -2.23
CA VAL A 79 7.77 19.70 -1.90
C VAL A 79 7.58 19.89 -0.40
N LEU A 80 6.65 19.16 0.20
CA LEU A 80 6.44 19.18 1.65
C LEU A 80 7.67 18.72 2.43
N PHE A 81 8.48 17.82 1.85
CA PHE A 81 9.71 17.37 2.48
C PHE A 81 10.78 18.46 2.47
N ASP A 82 10.97 19.14 1.35
CA ASP A 82 11.92 20.25 1.24
C ASP A 82 11.54 21.37 2.22
N GLU A 83 10.25 21.74 2.30
CA GLU A 83 9.74 22.72 3.27
C GLU A 83 10.05 22.35 4.74
N VAL A 84 9.84 21.08 5.14
CA VAL A 84 10.13 20.71 6.53
C VAL A 84 11.63 20.55 6.79
N VAL A 85 12.43 20.20 5.79
CA VAL A 85 13.90 20.14 5.91
C VAL A 85 14.45 21.54 6.14
N GLU A 86 13.96 22.55 5.43
CA GLU A 86 14.28 23.96 5.68
C GLU A 86 13.89 24.39 7.10
N ASN A 87 12.78 23.87 7.62
CA ASN A 87 12.34 24.10 9.01
C ASN A 87 13.06 23.22 10.06
N GLY A 88 14.10 22.46 9.67
CA GLY A 88 14.94 21.70 10.58
C GLY A 88 14.61 20.20 10.72
N TYR A 89 13.86 19.61 9.79
CA TYR A 89 13.57 18.18 9.79
C TYR A 89 14.80 17.35 9.41
N GLN A 90 15.24 16.48 10.33
CA GLN A 90 16.39 15.58 10.16
C GLN A 90 15.99 14.10 9.95
N GLY A 91 14.75 13.86 9.54
CA GLY A 91 14.25 12.51 9.23
C GLY A 91 14.26 12.22 7.74
N GLY A 92 13.92 10.97 7.38
CA GLY A 92 13.86 10.54 5.99
C GLY A 92 12.50 10.80 5.34
N ILE A 93 12.51 11.12 4.04
CA ILE A 93 11.31 11.34 3.23
C ILE A 93 10.30 10.19 3.28
N ALA A 94 10.74 8.94 3.48
CA ALA A 94 9.85 7.78 3.59
C ALA A 94 8.84 7.91 4.75
N GLN A 95 9.28 8.45 5.89
CA GLN A 95 8.42 8.65 7.06
C GLN A 95 7.36 9.73 6.77
N LEU A 96 7.76 10.82 6.11
CA LEU A 96 6.85 11.88 5.67
C LEU A 96 5.84 11.35 4.65
N ARG A 97 6.29 10.62 3.62
CA ARG A 97 5.41 10.01 2.60
C ARG A 97 4.34 9.12 3.22
N ARG A 98 4.72 8.27 4.17
CA ARG A 98 3.79 7.38 4.89
C ARG A 98 2.75 8.14 5.71
N PHE A 99 3.11 9.31 6.23
CA PHE A 99 2.18 10.18 6.95
C PHE A 99 1.24 10.90 5.97
N VAL A 100 1.80 11.60 4.99
CA VAL A 100 1.05 12.44 4.04
C VAL A 100 0.10 11.61 3.17
N CYS A 101 0.48 10.39 2.76
CA CYS A 101 -0.39 9.56 1.91
C CYS A 101 -1.75 9.21 2.52
N GLN A 102 -1.88 9.28 3.85
CA GLN A 102 -3.14 9.04 4.56
C GLN A 102 -4.20 10.12 4.29
N PHE A 103 -3.76 11.29 3.83
CA PHE A 103 -4.62 12.44 3.53
C PHE A 103 -4.85 12.63 2.03
N LYS A 104 -4.24 11.78 1.18
CA LYS A 104 -4.40 11.89 -0.26
C LYS A 104 -5.84 11.57 -0.63
N PRO A 105 -6.57 12.48 -1.30
CA PRO A 105 -7.94 12.20 -1.71
C PRO A 105 -7.95 10.96 -2.60
N SER A 106 -8.86 10.04 -2.31
CA SER A 106 -9.14 8.92 -3.19
C SER A 106 -9.72 9.51 -4.47
N ILE A 107 -8.94 9.51 -5.55
CA ILE A 107 -9.44 9.88 -6.87
C ILE A 107 -10.46 8.81 -7.21
N VAL A 108 -11.74 9.14 -7.16
CA VAL A 108 -12.78 8.29 -7.74
C VAL A 108 -12.46 8.27 -9.23
N PRO A 109 -12.08 7.10 -9.80
CA PRO A 109 -11.81 7.05 -11.22
C PRO A 109 -13.07 7.50 -11.93
N GLU A 110 -12.90 8.46 -12.84
CA GLU A 110 -14.01 8.96 -13.64
C GLU A 110 -14.69 7.77 -14.31
N VAL A 111 -16.03 7.76 -14.30
CA VAL A 111 -16.79 6.66 -14.88
C VAL A 111 -16.43 6.61 -16.36
N VAL A 112 -15.79 5.52 -16.78
CA VAL A 112 -15.46 5.31 -18.19
C VAL A 112 -16.78 5.10 -18.93
N VAL A 113 -17.29 6.18 -19.54
CA VAL A 113 -18.46 6.11 -20.42
C VAL A 113 -18.02 5.39 -21.70
N ARG A 114 -18.47 4.15 -21.86
CA ARG A 114 -18.29 3.41 -23.10
C ARG A 114 -19.27 3.97 -24.13
N PHE A 115 -18.74 4.68 -25.12
CA PHE A 115 -19.52 5.16 -26.24
C PHE A 115 -19.62 4.03 -27.29
N GLU A 116 -20.76 3.36 -27.35
CA GLU A 116 -21.06 2.36 -28.38
C GLU A 116 -21.99 2.99 -29.43
N THR A 117 -21.65 2.81 -30.70
CA THR A 117 -22.41 3.33 -31.84
C THR A 117 -23.10 2.20 -32.60
N GLN A 118 -24.20 2.50 -33.28
CA GLN A 118 -24.90 1.51 -34.12
C GLN A 118 -24.01 1.03 -35.28
N PRO A 119 -24.32 -0.14 -35.88
CA PRO A 119 -23.59 -0.63 -37.06
C PRO A 119 -23.44 0.44 -38.15
N GLY A 120 -22.22 0.62 -38.66
CA GLY A 120 -21.91 1.56 -39.74
C GLY A 120 -21.79 3.04 -39.34
N GLN A 121 -22.05 3.40 -38.07
CA GLN A 121 -22.00 4.80 -37.61
C GLN A 121 -20.59 5.25 -37.18
N GLN A 122 -19.70 4.33 -36.82
CA GLN A 122 -18.35 4.67 -36.38
C GLN A 122 -17.33 3.59 -36.72
N MET A 123 -16.12 4.03 -37.05
CA MET A 123 -14.93 3.21 -37.23
C MET A 123 -13.73 3.93 -36.64
N GLN A 124 -12.90 3.22 -35.87
CA GLN A 124 -11.61 3.72 -35.39
C GLN A 124 -10.52 3.34 -36.38
N ILE A 125 -9.72 4.32 -36.80
CA ILE A 125 -8.59 4.13 -37.71
C ILE A 125 -7.31 4.43 -36.95
N ASP A 126 -6.33 3.53 -37.04
CA ASP A 126 -5.01 3.70 -36.46
C ASP A 126 -3.92 3.19 -37.41
N PHE A 127 -2.68 3.64 -37.21
CA PHE A 127 -1.49 3.16 -37.88
C PHE A 127 -0.52 2.56 -36.86
N THR A 128 -0.32 1.24 -36.95
CA THR A 128 0.64 0.56 -36.10
C THR A 128 1.92 0.21 -36.85
N SER A 129 3.02 0.07 -36.11
CA SER A 129 4.31 -0.37 -36.63
C SER A 129 4.72 -1.66 -35.95
N ILE A 130 4.74 -2.76 -36.70
CA ILE A 130 5.13 -4.07 -36.22
C ILE A 130 6.60 -4.30 -36.58
N ARG A 131 7.43 -4.53 -35.56
CA ARG A 131 8.86 -4.81 -35.73
C ARG A 131 9.08 -6.32 -35.88
N ARG A 132 9.76 -6.73 -36.95
CA ARG A 132 10.26 -8.10 -37.17
C ARG A 132 11.77 -8.04 -37.38
N GLY A 133 12.52 -8.09 -36.28
CA GLY A 133 13.97 -7.87 -36.28
C GLY A 133 14.33 -6.46 -36.78
N LYS A 134 15.24 -6.36 -37.76
CA LYS A 134 15.64 -5.08 -38.39
C LYS A 134 14.60 -4.51 -39.37
N LYS A 135 13.55 -5.28 -39.72
CA LYS A 135 12.49 -4.84 -40.64
C LYS A 135 11.29 -4.33 -39.83
N SER A 136 10.80 -3.14 -40.16
CA SER A 136 9.53 -2.61 -39.64
C SER A 136 8.46 -2.63 -40.73
N LEU A 137 7.30 -3.16 -40.40
CA LEU A 137 6.10 -3.13 -41.24
C LEU A 137 5.13 -2.12 -40.67
N LYS A 138 4.65 -1.21 -41.50
CA LYS A 138 3.54 -0.32 -41.13
C LYS A 138 2.24 -1.01 -41.51
N ALA A 139 1.25 -0.95 -40.64
CA ALA A 139 -0.08 -1.46 -40.90
C ALA A 139 -1.10 -0.36 -40.65
N PHE A 140 -1.99 -0.18 -41.61
CA PHE A 140 -3.25 0.52 -41.41
C PHE A 140 -4.22 -0.45 -40.75
N VAL A 141 -4.87 -0.02 -39.67
CA VAL A 141 -5.86 -0.80 -38.93
C VAL A 141 -7.13 0.02 -38.86
N ALA A 142 -8.25 -0.58 -39.27
CA ALA A 142 -9.57 0.02 -39.16
C ALA A 142 -10.49 -0.94 -38.41
N THR A 143 -11.10 -0.49 -37.31
CA THR A 143 -11.95 -1.30 -36.45
C THR A 143 -13.33 -0.67 -36.32
N LEU A 144 -14.38 -1.42 -36.67
CA LEU A 144 -15.76 -0.96 -36.53
C LEU A 144 -16.15 -0.84 -35.04
N GLY A 145 -16.81 0.26 -34.68
CA GLY A 145 -17.16 0.55 -33.28
C GLY A 145 -18.12 -0.46 -32.66
N TYR A 146 -19.16 -0.87 -33.41
CA TYR A 146 -20.18 -1.82 -32.96
C TYR A 146 -19.66 -3.27 -32.87
N SER A 147 -19.26 -3.85 -34.02
CA SER A 147 -18.94 -5.28 -34.12
C SER A 147 -17.51 -5.62 -33.71
N ARG A 148 -16.64 -4.62 -33.53
CA ARG A 148 -15.18 -4.79 -33.35
C ARG A 148 -14.48 -5.53 -34.49
N ALA A 149 -15.12 -5.68 -35.64
CA ALA A 149 -14.48 -6.27 -36.81
C ALA A 149 -13.34 -5.35 -37.26
N SER A 150 -12.15 -5.93 -37.44
CA SER A 150 -10.94 -5.20 -37.85
C SER A 150 -10.51 -5.57 -39.26
N TYR A 151 -10.21 -4.54 -40.05
CA TYR A 151 -9.50 -4.65 -41.32
C TYR A 151 -8.06 -4.19 -41.12
N VAL A 152 -7.11 -4.98 -41.61
CA VAL A 152 -5.68 -4.67 -41.52
C VAL A 152 -5.05 -4.70 -42.90
N LYS A 153 -4.37 -3.60 -43.27
CA LYS A 153 -3.61 -3.50 -44.52
C LYS A 153 -2.15 -3.17 -44.23
N PHE A 154 -1.27 -4.13 -44.52
CA PHE A 154 0.17 -3.91 -44.45
C PHE A 154 0.63 -3.03 -45.61
N MET A 155 1.44 -2.04 -45.30
CA MET A 155 2.03 -1.13 -46.27
C MET A 155 3.53 -1.38 -46.33
N VAL A 156 4.02 -1.63 -47.54
CA VAL A 156 5.46 -1.66 -47.80
C VAL A 156 5.93 -0.21 -47.92
N ARG A 157 7.00 0.12 -47.20
CA ARG A 157 7.62 1.45 -47.22
C ARG A 157 8.08 1.81 -48.63
N LYS A 158 7.26 2.52 -49.43
CA LYS A 158 7.78 3.37 -50.50
C LYS A 158 8.06 4.73 -49.89
N LEU A 159 9.33 4.97 -49.55
CA LEU A 159 9.81 6.33 -49.37
C LEU A 159 9.74 6.99 -50.75
N ASN A 160 8.90 8.00 -50.91
CA ASN A 160 9.26 9.19 -51.67
C ASN A 160 8.70 10.35 -50.87
N ARG A 161 9.62 11.11 -50.24
CA ARG A 161 9.32 12.44 -49.74
C ARG A 161 9.07 13.31 -50.97
N PHE A 162 7.94 14.01 -51.00
CA PHE A 162 7.82 15.26 -51.74
C PHE A 162 8.12 16.40 -50.77
#